data_AF-A0A139DCW7-F1
#
_entry.id   AF-A0A139DCW7-F1
#
_cell.length_a   1.000
_cell.length_b   1.000
_cell.length_c   1.000
_cell.angle_alpha   90.00
_cell.angle_beta   90.00
_cell.angle_gamma   90.00
#
_symmetry.space_group_name_H-M   'P 1'
#
loop_
_entity.id
_entity.type
_entity.pdbx_description
1 polymer ?
#
loop_
_entity_poly.entity_id
_entity_poly.type
_entity_poly.pdbx_seq_one_letter_code
_entity_poly.pdbx_strand_id
1 'polypeptide(L)'
;MTSRHPLVNRIAIVIGAIVLTAIVSMASTLAVSNSIKGNATAINQAGLLRMGAFQLIAAAASETQTNAQTISDRMDEYEELIEAPAVVQSIPRTDDHPLALQYAKVRAIWQTDLKPAIQEHVPGSALTAATLSTAQSYTSEVSQLVSMLEERTED
;
A
#
# COMPACT_ATOMS: atom_id res chain seq x y z
N MET A 1 -66.26 -14.64 -3.74
CA MET A 1 -65.63 -15.46 -4.80
C MET A 1 -64.37 -14.74 -5.25
N THR A 2 -63.20 -15.17 -4.80
CA THR A 2 -61.92 -14.51 -5.11
C THR A 2 -61.47 -14.94 -6.50
N SER A 3 -61.75 -14.13 -7.52
CA SER A 3 -61.09 -14.27 -8.83
C SER A 3 -59.61 -13.88 -8.66
N ARG A 4 -58.77 -14.86 -8.35
CA ARG A 4 -57.32 -14.72 -8.46
C ARG A 4 -56.99 -14.60 -9.94
N HIS A 5 -56.76 -13.38 -10.43
CA HIS A 5 -56.38 -13.15 -11.82
C HIS A 5 -55.01 -13.82 -12.09
N PRO A 6 -54.96 -14.97 -12.79
CA PRO A 6 -53.74 -15.77 -12.92
C PRO A 6 -52.65 -15.03 -13.69
N LEU A 7 -53.06 -14.13 -14.59
CA LEU A 7 -52.16 -13.25 -15.35
C LEU A 7 -51.49 -12.21 -14.46
N VAL A 8 -52.22 -11.54 -13.57
CA VAL A 8 -51.68 -10.47 -12.71
C VAL A 8 -50.61 -11.03 -11.79
N ASN A 9 -50.86 -12.21 -11.19
CA ASN A 9 -49.88 -12.87 -10.34
C ASN A 9 -48.63 -13.31 -11.11
N ARG A 10 -48.79 -13.82 -12.35
CA ARG A 10 -47.64 -14.15 -13.22
C ARG A 10 -46.83 -12.93 -13.60
N ILE A 11 -47.48 -11.83 -13.98
CA ILE A 11 -46.80 -10.58 -14.33
C ILE A 11 -46.06 -10.01 -13.11
N ALA A 12 -46.69 -10.03 -11.93
CA ALA A 12 -46.05 -9.59 -10.68
C ALA A 12 -44.81 -10.43 -10.34
N ILE A 13 -44.85 -11.75 -10.53
CA ILE A 13 -43.70 -12.64 -10.32
C ILE A 13 -42.58 -12.31 -11.32
N VAL A 14 -42.90 -12.13 -12.60
CA VAL A 14 -41.89 -11.83 -13.65
C VAL A 14 -41.25 -10.47 -13.40
N ILE A 15 -42.04 -9.43 -13.13
CA ILE A 15 -41.53 -8.09 -12.81
C ILE A 15 -40.68 -8.15 -11.52
N GLY A 16 -41.15 -8.87 -10.50
CA GLY A 16 -40.40 -9.08 -9.27
C GLY A 16 -39.04 -9.74 -9.51
N ALA A 17 -38.99 -10.76 -10.36
CA ALA A 17 -37.74 -11.42 -10.74
C ALA A 17 -36.81 -10.49 -11.52
N ILE A 18 -37.33 -9.66 -12.43
CA ILE A 18 -36.53 -8.67 -13.18
C ILE A 18 -35.93 -7.62 -12.22
N VAL A 19 -36.74 -7.08 -11.31
CA VAL A 19 -36.30 -6.09 -10.32
C VAL A 19 -35.24 -6.68 -9.40
N LEU A 20 -35.43 -7.93 -8.94
CA LEU A 20 -34.47 -8.61 -8.07
C LEU A 20 -33.14 -8.83 -8.79
N THR A 21 -33.15 -9.27 -10.04
CA THR A 21 -31.94 -9.39 -10.86
C THR A 21 -31.25 -8.03 -11.04
N ALA A 22 -32.00 -6.96 -11.29
CA ALA A 22 -31.44 -5.62 -11.42
C ALA A 22 -30.75 -5.13 -10.14
N ILE A 23 -31.35 -5.38 -8.98
CA ILE A 23 -30.75 -5.04 -7.67
C ILE A 23 -29.45 -5.83 -7.46
N VAL A 24 -29.45 -7.14 -7.72
CA VAL A 24 -28.26 -7.99 -7.60
C VAL A 24 -27.15 -7.51 -8.54
N SER A 25 -27.48 -7.21 -9.80
CA SER A 25 -26.50 -6.66 -10.77
C SER A 25 -25.90 -5.34 -10.28
N MET A 26 -26.72 -4.41 -9.80
CA MET A 26 -26.26 -3.11 -9.31
C MET A 26 -25.38 -3.26 -8.06
N ALA A 27 -25.74 -4.15 -7.13
CA ALA A 27 -24.94 -4.46 -5.94
C ALA A 27 -23.58 -5.06 -6.33
N SER A 28 -23.55 -6.00 -7.28
CA SER A 28 -22.30 -6.58 -7.80
C SER A 28 -21.41 -5.54 -8.48
N THR A 29 -21.98 -4.64 -9.28
CA THR A 29 -21.23 -3.53 -9.90
C THR A 29 -20.62 -2.60 -8.85
N LEU A 30 -21.35 -2.28 -7.78
CA LEU A 30 -20.84 -1.46 -6.68
C LEU A 30 -19.71 -2.16 -5.91
N ALA A 31 -19.84 -3.46 -5.66
CA ALA A 31 -18.80 -4.26 -5.01
C ALA A 31 -17.51 -4.30 -5.84
N VAL A 32 -17.61 -4.57 -7.15
CA VAL A 32 -16.47 -4.54 -8.08
C VAL A 32 -15.86 -3.15 -8.17
N SER A 33 -16.67 -2.09 -8.25
CA SER A 33 -16.18 -0.71 -8.31
C SER A 33 -15.41 -0.29 -7.06
N ASN A 34 -15.86 -0.72 -5.87
CA ASN A 34 -15.15 -0.47 -4.63
C ASN A 34 -13.82 -1.24 -4.56
N SER A 35 -13.78 -2.47 -5.10
CA SER A 35 -12.53 -3.25 -5.22
C SER A 35 -11.50 -2.53 -6.09
N ILE A 36 -11.90 -2.02 -7.25
CA ILE A 36 -11.01 -1.32 -8.20
C ILE A 36 -10.41 -0.04 -7.59
N LYS A 37 -11.21 0.71 -6.80
CA LYS A 37 -10.71 1.92 -6.11
C LYS A 37 -9.69 1.61 -4.99
N GLY A 38 -9.91 0.53 -4.25
CA GLY A 38 -8.95 0.04 -3.24
C GLY A 38 -7.62 -0.36 -3.88
N ASN A 39 -7.69 -1.09 -4.99
CA ASN A 39 -6.54 -1.59 -5.74
C ASN A 39 -5.65 -0.45 -6.30
N ALA A 40 -6.26 0.57 -6.93
CA ALA A 40 -5.51 1.73 -7.43
C ALA A 40 -4.81 2.53 -6.31
N THR A 41 -5.42 2.61 -5.13
CA THR A 41 -4.84 3.30 -3.97
C THR A 41 -3.65 2.53 -3.41
N ALA A 42 -3.75 1.20 -3.32
CA ALA A 42 -2.69 0.32 -2.84
C ALA A 42 -1.46 0.35 -3.78
N ILE A 43 -1.66 0.24 -5.09
CA ILE A 43 -0.56 0.34 -6.08
C ILE A 43 0.15 1.68 -5.99
N ASN A 44 -0.60 2.79 -5.93
CA ASN A 44 0.00 4.12 -5.83
C ASN A 44 0.80 4.28 -4.54
N GLN A 45 0.26 3.80 -3.41
CA GLN A 45 0.95 3.86 -2.13
C GLN A 45 2.23 3.01 -2.12
N ALA A 46 2.20 1.84 -2.75
CA ALA A 46 3.38 0.98 -2.92
C ALA A 46 4.44 1.67 -3.78
N GLY A 47 4.04 2.36 -4.87
CA GLY A 47 4.93 3.21 -5.66
C GLY A 47 5.58 4.34 -4.84
N LEU A 48 4.80 4.99 -3.97
CA LEU A 48 5.32 6.02 -3.05
C LEU A 48 6.37 5.46 -2.09
N LEU A 49 6.21 4.25 -1.55
CA LEU A 49 7.20 3.62 -0.67
C LEU A 49 8.57 3.48 -1.34
N ARG A 50 8.58 2.97 -2.58
CA ARG A 50 9.81 2.79 -3.36
C ARG A 50 10.49 4.14 -3.61
N MET A 51 9.71 5.13 -4.05
CA MET A 51 10.21 6.47 -4.33
C MET A 51 10.72 7.17 -3.07
N GLY A 52 9.99 7.06 -1.95
CA GLY A 52 10.36 7.63 -0.66
C GLY A 52 11.69 7.08 -0.14
N ALA A 53 11.92 5.76 -0.26
CA ALA A 53 13.18 5.13 0.12
C ALA A 53 14.37 5.74 -0.63
N PHE A 54 14.26 5.86 -1.96
CA PHE A 54 15.32 6.44 -2.79
C PHE A 54 15.54 7.92 -2.48
N GLN A 55 14.47 8.72 -2.33
CA GLN A 55 14.59 10.14 -2.00
C GLN A 55 15.26 10.36 -0.65
N LEU A 56 14.92 9.56 0.35
CA LEU A 56 15.52 9.65 1.67
C LEU A 56 17.02 9.35 1.62
N ILE A 57 17.41 8.27 0.96
CA ILE A 57 18.82 7.87 0.84
C ILE A 57 19.61 8.91 0.03
N ALA A 58 19.04 9.43 -1.05
CA ALA A 58 19.65 10.49 -1.84
C ALA A 58 19.82 11.79 -1.02
N ALA A 59 18.84 12.13 -0.18
CA ALA A 59 18.92 13.28 0.72
C ALA A 59 19.97 13.07 1.81
N ALA A 60 20.08 11.86 2.38
CA ALA A 60 21.10 11.53 3.36
C ALA A 60 22.53 11.55 2.78
N ALA A 61 22.67 11.24 1.48
CA ALA A 61 23.94 11.26 0.77
C ALA A 61 24.35 12.64 0.23
N SER A 62 23.43 13.61 0.21
CA SER A 62 23.70 14.93 -0.38
C SER A 62 24.45 15.84 0.61
N GLU A 63 25.54 16.44 0.17
CA GLU A 63 26.37 17.35 0.97
C GLU A 63 25.69 18.71 1.21
N THR A 64 24.68 19.06 0.42
CA THR A 64 24.09 20.40 0.39
C THR A 64 22.72 20.40 1.06
N GLN A 65 22.68 20.86 2.30
CA GLN A 65 21.45 21.14 3.05
C GLN A 65 20.81 22.44 2.53
N THR A 66 20.46 22.48 1.23
CA THR A 66 19.93 23.69 0.55
C THR A 66 18.42 23.83 0.72
N ASN A 67 17.72 22.74 1.05
CA ASN A 67 16.27 22.77 1.26
C ASN A 67 15.94 22.90 2.74
N ALA A 68 14.96 23.75 3.06
CA ALA A 68 14.52 24.09 4.41
C ALA A 68 14.01 22.89 5.26
N GLN A 69 13.90 21.71 4.66
CA GLN A 69 13.39 20.51 5.29
C GLN A 69 14.55 19.60 5.70
N THR A 70 14.61 19.27 6.98
CA THR A 70 15.72 18.52 7.55
C THR A 70 15.64 17.05 7.13
N ILE A 71 16.77 16.34 7.20
CA ILE A 71 16.76 14.88 6.97
C ILE A 71 15.88 14.16 8.00
N SER A 72 15.73 14.73 9.21
CA SER A 72 14.82 14.24 10.25
C SER A 72 13.37 14.25 9.78
N ASP A 73 12.89 15.40 9.27
CA ASP A 73 11.51 15.52 8.79
C ASP A 73 11.22 14.50 7.68
N ARG A 74 12.18 14.26 6.78
CA ARG A 74 12.07 13.26 5.71
C ARG A 74 12.04 11.83 6.23
N MET A 75 12.75 11.53 7.32
CA MET A 75 12.69 10.22 7.96
C MET A 75 11.32 10.00 8.60
N ASP A 76 10.76 11.01 9.25
CA ASP A 76 9.45 10.94 9.89
C ASP A 76 8.34 10.78 8.84
N GLU A 77 8.36 11.57 7.76
CA GLU A 77 7.45 11.41 6.62
C GLU A 77 7.54 10.01 5.99
N TYR A 78 8.75 9.48 5.87
CA TYR A 78 8.96 8.15 5.32
C TYR A 78 8.46 7.04 6.25
N GLU A 79 8.61 7.20 7.56
CA GLU A 79 8.07 6.28 8.56
C GLU A 79 6.54 6.28 8.55
N GLU A 80 5.91 7.46 8.49
CA GLU A 80 4.46 7.58 8.30
C GLU A 80 3.99 6.88 7.02
N LEU A 81 4.80 6.92 5.95
CA LEU A 81 4.48 6.25 4.70
C LEU A 81 4.50 4.71 4.83
N ILE A 82 5.47 4.15 5.56
CA ILE A 82 5.57 2.70 5.86
C ILE A 82 4.38 2.22 6.69
N GLU A 83 3.90 3.07 7.60
CA GLU A 83 2.80 2.77 8.53
C GLU A 83 1.43 3.25 8.01
N ALA A 84 1.38 3.80 6.80
CA ALA A 84 0.16 4.35 6.22
C ALA A 84 -0.95 3.27 6.18
N PRO A 85 -2.21 3.62 6.51
CA PRO A 85 -3.31 2.67 6.54
C PRO A 85 -3.49 1.88 5.24
N ALA A 86 -3.24 2.50 4.09
CA ALA A 86 -3.31 1.85 2.79
C ALA A 86 -2.26 0.74 2.61
N VAL A 87 -1.07 0.88 3.21
CA VAL A 87 -0.04 -0.18 3.24
C VAL A 87 -0.46 -1.26 4.22
N VAL A 88 -0.73 -0.90 5.47
CA VAL A 88 -1.00 -1.86 6.56
C VAL A 88 -2.24 -2.71 6.28
N GLN A 89 -3.30 -2.14 5.73
CA GLN A 89 -4.52 -2.88 5.39
C GLN A 89 -4.35 -3.84 4.21
N SER A 90 -3.32 -3.62 3.38
CA SER A 90 -2.98 -4.51 2.26
C SER A 90 -2.18 -5.73 2.72
N ILE A 91 -1.63 -5.70 3.94
CA ILE A 91 -0.87 -6.81 4.54
C ILE A 91 -1.84 -7.83 5.16
N PRO A 92 -1.70 -9.13 4.81
CA PRO A 92 -2.46 -10.21 5.44
C PRO A 92 -2.21 -10.30 6.95
N ARG A 93 -3.25 -10.68 7.70
CA ARG A 93 -3.19 -10.78 9.17
C ARG A 93 -2.47 -12.04 9.68
N THR A 94 -2.17 -12.99 8.81
CA THR A 94 -1.50 -14.23 9.21
C THR A 94 0.00 -14.03 9.17
N ASP A 95 0.67 -14.23 10.31
CA ASP A 95 2.09 -13.92 10.49
C ASP A 95 3.03 -14.78 9.63
N ASP A 96 2.57 -15.94 9.15
CA ASP A 96 3.31 -16.82 8.25
C ASP A 96 3.16 -16.47 6.76
N HIS A 97 2.30 -15.50 6.43
CA HIS A 97 2.09 -15.08 5.06
C HIS A 97 3.37 -14.40 4.51
N PRO A 98 3.88 -14.79 3.32
CA PRO A 98 5.11 -14.23 2.77
C PRO A 98 5.15 -12.69 2.71
N LEU A 99 4.03 -12.06 2.32
CA LEU A 99 3.89 -10.59 2.31
C LEU A 99 3.99 -9.96 3.72
N ALA A 100 3.43 -10.60 4.74
CA ALA A 100 3.53 -10.11 6.12
C ALA A 100 4.97 -10.21 6.64
N LEU A 101 5.66 -11.32 6.33
CA LEU A 101 7.08 -11.50 6.64
C LEU A 101 7.97 -10.46 5.92
N GLN A 102 7.70 -10.19 4.65
CA GLN A 102 8.44 -9.18 3.89
C GLN A 102 8.23 -7.77 4.45
N TYR A 103 6.99 -7.42 4.83
CA TYR A 103 6.69 -6.15 5.49
C TYR A 103 7.41 -6.03 6.84
N ALA A 104 7.37 -7.08 7.66
CA ALA A 104 8.07 -7.11 8.94
C ALA A 104 9.59 -6.94 8.77
N LYS A 105 10.18 -7.56 7.74
CA LYS A 105 11.60 -7.42 7.41
C LYS A 105 11.97 -6.00 7.00
N VAL A 106 11.18 -5.35 6.15
CA VAL A 106 11.37 -3.93 5.79
C VAL A 106 11.34 -3.05 7.03
N ARG A 107 10.33 -3.22 7.91
CA ARG A 107 10.24 -2.46 9.17
C ARG A 107 11.42 -2.71 10.09
N ALA A 108 11.87 -3.95 10.20
CA ALA A 108 13.02 -4.30 11.04
C ALA A 108 14.28 -3.59 10.56
N ILE A 109 14.65 -3.73 9.27
CA ILE A 109 15.85 -3.09 8.71
C ILE A 109 15.76 -1.56 8.82
N TRP A 110 14.57 -0.98 8.61
CA TRP A 110 14.35 0.45 8.79
C TRP A 110 14.66 0.89 10.23
N GLN A 111 14.06 0.23 11.22
CA GLN A 111 14.13 0.65 12.63
C GLN A 111 15.47 0.34 13.28
N THR A 112 16.09 -0.80 12.96
CA THR A 112 17.31 -1.26 13.65
C THR A 112 18.60 -0.83 12.96
N ASP A 113 18.57 -0.62 11.65
CA ASP A 113 19.80 -0.46 10.87
C ASP A 113 19.83 0.89 10.15
N LEU A 114 18.87 1.16 9.27
CA LEU A 114 18.95 2.31 8.36
C LEU A 114 18.65 3.63 9.05
N LYS A 115 17.56 3.73 9.83
CA LYS A 115 17.17 4.96 10.53
C LYS A 115 18.27 5.42 11.51
N PRO A 116 18.81 4.55 12.39
CA PRO A 116 19.92 4.94 13.26
C PRO A 116 21.17 5.38 12.47
N ALA A 117 21.52 4.65 11.40
CA ALA A 117 22.69 4.98 10.59
C ALA A 117 22.58 6.33 9.87
N ILE A 118 21.37 6.77 9.51
CA ILE A 118 21.13 8.11 8.95
C ILE A 118 21.11 9.19 10.05
N GLN A 119 20.59 8.87 11.25
CA GLN A 119 20.56 9.81 12.38
C GLN A 119 21.94 10.11 12.97
N GLU A 120 22.82 9.10 13.03
CA GLU A 120 24.20 9.25 13.49
C GLU A 120 25.11 9.92 12.44
N HIS A 121 24.62 10.06 11.20
CA HIS A 121 25.38 10.63 10.11
C HIS A 121 25.53 12.15 10.26
N VAL A 122 26.74 12.66 10.01
CA VAL A 122 27.02 14.09 10.07
C VAL A 122 26.54 14.76 8.78
N PRO A 123 25.60 15.73 8.85
CA PRO A 123 25.14 16.45 7.67
C PRO A 123 26.31 17.09 6.92
N GLY A 124 26.36 16.94 5.60
CA GLY A 124 27.45 17.46 4.77
C GLY A 124 28.67 16.54 4.61
N SER A 125 28.66 15.35 5.22
CA SER A 125 29.68 14.32 4.99
C SER A 125 29.14 13.20 4.10
N ALA A 126 30.02 12.47 3.40
CA ALA A 126 29.61 11.32 2.60
C ALA A 126 29.22 10.13 3.50
N LEU A 127 28.13 9.44 3.16
CA LEU A 127 27.71 8.21 3.85
C LEU A 127 28.86 7.17 3.84
N THR A 128 28.99 6.44 4.94
CA THR A 128 29.98 5.35 5.00
C THR A 128 29.60 4.23 4.01
N ALA A 129 30.60 3.45 3.57
CA ALA A 129 30.35 2.31 2.70
C ALA A 129 29.38 1.29 3.33
N ALA A 130 29.41 1.14 4.66
CA ALA A 130 28.48 0.30 5.40
C ALA A 130 27.04 0.84 5.31
N THR A 131 26.84 2.13 5.57
CA THR A 131 25.51 2.77 5.48
C THR A 131 24.95 2.70 4.05
N LEU A 132 25.81 2.89 3.04
CA LEU A 132 25.40 2.76 1.64
C LEU A 132 24.99 1.32 1.29
N SER A 133 25.72 0.32 1.77
CA SER A 133 25.35 -1.09 1.59
C SER A 133 24.01 -1.40 2.24
N THR A 134 23.78 -0.94 3.48
CA THR A 134 22.50 -1.09 4.18
C THR A 134 21.37 -0.41 3.42
N ALA A 135 21.60 0.80 2.89
CA ALA A 135 20.64 1.53 2.09
C ALA A 135 20.27 0.81 0.77
N GLN A 136 21.25 0.19 0.12
CA GLN A 136 21.02 -0.64 -1.09
C GLN A 136 20.22 -1.89 -0.77
N SER A 137 20.59 -2.63 0.29
CA SER A 137 19.81 -3.77 0.74
C SER A 137 18.38 -3.37 1.09
N TYR A 138 18.20 -2.28 1.83
CA TYR A 138 16.89 -1.77 2.20
C TYR A 138 16.00 -1.44 0.99
N THR A 139 16.54 -0.72 0.00
CA THR A 139 15.78 -0.39 -1.24
C THR A 139 15.39 -1.62 -2.04
N SER A 140 16.21 -2.68 -2.02
CA SER A 140 15.86 -3.98 -2.60
C SER A 140 14.68 -4.63 -1.88
N GLU A 141 14.69 -4.65 -0.53
CA GLU A 141 13.61 -5.24 0.27
C GLU A 141 12.29 -4.47 0.11
N VAL A 142 12.35 -3.14 0.04
CA VAL A 142 11.19 -2.29 -0.27
C VAL A 142 10.68 -2.58 -1.69
N SER A 143 11.58 -2.73 -2.67
CA SER A 143 11.18 -3.04 -4.05
C SER A 143 10.47 -4.39 -4.13
N GLN A 144 10.98 -5.41 -3.43
CA GLN A 144 10.33 -6.72 -3.32
C GLN A 144 8.96 -6.63 -2.64
N LEU A 145 8.84 -5.90 -1.52
CA LEU A 145 7.57 -5.66 -0.85
C LEU A 145 6.54 -5.06 -1.80
N VAL A 146 6.94 -4.02 -2.53
CA VAL A 146 6.07 -3.32 -3.49
C VAL A 146 5.64 -4.26 -4.62
N SER A 147 6.54 -5.08 -5.17
CA SER A 147 6.17 -6.06 -6.20
C SER A 147 5.17 -7.10 -5.69
N MET A 148 5.30 -7.55 -4.44
CA MET A 148 4.33 -8.48 -3.83
C MET A 148 2.96 -7.81 -3.59
N LEU A 149 2.94 -6.51 -3.28
CA LEU A 149 1.71 -5.72 -3.18
C LEU A 149 1.06 -5.52 -4.55
N GLU A 150 1.85 -5.25 -5.59
CA GLU A 150 1.40 -5.09 -6.98
C GLU A 150 0.75 -6.40 -7.48
N GLU A 151 1.44 -7.54 -7.37
CA GLU A 151 0.93 -8.87 -7.79
C GLU A 151 -0.42 -9.21 -7.16
N ARG A 152 -0.54 -9.04 -5.83
CA ARG A 152 -1.78 -9.29 -5.09
C ARG A 152 -2.93 -8.36 -5.49
N THR A 153 -2.62 -7.20 -6.04
CA THR A 153 -3.62 -6.21 -6.44
C THR A 153 -4.13 -6.47 -7.87
N GLU A 154 -3.33 -7.17 -8.68
CA GLU A 154 -3.66 -7.59 -10.04
C GLU A 154 -4.44 -8.92 -10.09
N ASP A 155 -4.32 -9.76 -9.07
CA ASP A 155 -5.09 -11.00 -8.85
C ASP A 155 -6.55 -10.77 -8.39
#